data_AF-A0A974RUL7-F1
#
_entry.id   AF-A0A974RUL7-F1
#
_cell.length_a   1.000
_cell.length_b   1.000
_cell.length_c   1.000
_cell.angle_alpha   90.00
_cell.angle_beta   90.00
_cell.angle_gamma   90.00
#
_symmetry.space_group_name_H-M   'P 1'
#
loop_
_entity.id
_entity.type
_entity.pdbx_description
1 polymer ?
#
loop_
_entity_poly.entity_id
_entity_poly.type
_entity_poly.pdbx_seq_one_letter_code
_entity_poly.pdbx_strand_id
1 'polypeptide(L)'
;MLTADQIMTLTDLTTRYTRLREKLEETRAELDTITTAIAALAPKGTTQVGDVKITVTTPGTLNIKALTMAYPYDEHPDLYTHRISTKAVRDTLAPNALTSFTRTGSPRVTIK
;
A
#
# COMPACT_ATOMS: atom_id res chain seq x y z
N MET A 1 -41.60 -18.32 15.75
CA MET A 1 -40.61 -18.79 16.75
C MET A 1 -39.71 -19.80 16.06
N LEU A 2 -38.41 -19.78 16.36
CA LEU A 2 -37.48 -20.79 15.84
C LEU A 2 -37.75 -22.12 16.54
N THR A 3 -37.65 -23.23 15.82
CA THR A 3 -37.73 -24.57 16.39
C THR A 3 -36.43 -24.90 17.12
N ALA A 4 -36.46 -25.84 18.08
CA ALA A 4 -35.27 -26.26 18.82
C ALA A 4 -34.13 -26.75 17.89
N ASP A 5 -34.49 -27.43 16.79
CA ASP A 5 -33.55 -27.92 15.79
C ASP A 5 -32.89 -26.77 14.99
N GLN A 6 -33.67 -25.75 14.64
CA GLN A 6 -33.16 -24.52 14.02
C GLN A 6 -32.23 -23.74 14.97
N ILE A 7 -32.55 -23.68 16.26
CA ILE A 7 -31.71 -23.02 17.26
C ILE A 7 -30.37 -23.77 17.36
N MET A 8 -30.39 -25.10 17.49
CA MET A 8 -29.17 -25.91 17.57
C MET A 8 -28.29 -25.78 16.33
N THR A 9 -28.90 -25.82 15.13
CA THR A 9 -28.20 -25.64 13.86
C THR A 9 -27.57 -24.25 13.75
N LEU A 10 -28.30 -23.20 14.12
CA LEU A 10 -27.78 -21.83 14.13
C LEU A 10 -26.64 -21.66 15.13
N THR A 11 -26.73 -22.28 16.31
CA THR A 11 -25.65 -22.26 17.31
C THR A 11 -24.37 -22.93 16.77
N ASP A 12 -24.47 -24.07 16.11
CA ASP A 12 -23.30 -24.73 15.51
C ASP A 12 -22.70 -23.88 14.37
N LEU A 13 -23.54 -23.36 13.48
CA LEU A 13 -23.08 -22.52 12.36
C LEU A 13 -22.42 -21.23 12.83
N THR A 14 -22.97 -20.55 13.83
CA THR A 14 -22.38 -19.33 14.40
C THR A 14 -21.06 -19.63 15.11
N THR A 15 -20.96 -20.74 15.83
CA THR A 15 -19.71 -21.19 16.46
C THR A 15 -18.63 -21.46 15.41
N ARG A 16 -18.98 -22.19 14.35
CA ARG A 16 -18.07 -22.49 13.24
C ARG A 16 -17.64 -21.22 12.50
N TYR A 17 -18.57 -20.29 12.29
CA TYR A 17 -18.29 -19.01 11.66
C TYR A 17 -17.29 -18.18 12.46
N THR A 18 -17.49 -18.03 13.77
CA THR A 18 -16.58 -17.29 14.65
C THR A 18 -15.18 -17.90 14.63
N ARG A 19 -15.10 -19.24 14.73
CA ARG A 19 -13.80 -19.94 14.66
C ARG A 19 -13.07 -19.75 13.34
N LEU A 20 -13.79 -19.77 12.21
CA LEU A 20 -13.18 -19.52 10.90
C LEU A 20 -12.71 -18.07 10.77
N ARG A 21 -13.47 -17.13 11.35
CA ARG A 21 -13.10 -15.72 11.37
C ARG A 21 -11.84 -15.47 12.19
N GLU A 22 -11.71 -16.08 13.36
CA GLU A 22 -10.51 -16.00 14.20
C GLU A 22 -9.28 -16.51 13.46
N LYS A 23 -9.36 -17.72 12.88
CA LYS A 23 -8.27 -18.29 12.08
C LYS A 23 -7.86 -17.41 10.91
N LEU A 24 -8.82 -16.75 10.27
CA LEU A 24 -8.56 -15.86 9.15
C LEU A 24 -7.81 -14.60 9.60
N GLU A 25 -8.16 -14.03 10.76
CA GLU A 25 -7.42 -12.90 11.34
C GLU A 25 -6.01 -13.32 11.79
N GLU A 26 -5.84 -14.50 12.39
CA GLU A 26 -4.53 -15.06 12.74
C GLU A 26 -3.65 -15.24 11.49
N THR A 27 -4.20 -15.83 10.43
CA THR A 27 -3.49 -16.06 9.16
C THR A 27 -3.11 -14.73 8.51
N ARG A 28 -3.98 -13.71 8.58
CA ARG A 28 -3.66 -12.36 8.09
C ARG A 28 -2.49 -11.75 8.86
N ALA A 29 -2.50 -11.84 10.18
CA ALA A 29 -1.43 -11.32 11.02
C ALA A 29 -0.09 -12.03 10.73
N GLU A 30 -0.12 -13.35 10.51
CA GLU A 30 1.06 -14.12 10.12
C GLU A 30 1.58 -13.68 8.74
N LEU A 31 0.70 -13.53 7.75
CA LEU A 31 1.06 -13.04 6.42
C LEU A 31 1.69 -11.64 6.49
N ASP A 32 1.14 -10.72 7.29
CA ASP A 32 1.69 -9.37 7.46
C ASP A 32 3.10 -9.41 8.07
N THR A 33 3.30 -10.28 9.06
CA THR A 33 4.61 -10.49 9.70
C THR A 33 5.64 -11.01 8.70
N ILE A 34 5.28 -12.04 7.92
CA ILE A 34 6.15 -12.63 6.88
C ILE A 34 6.44 -11.60 5.79
N THR A 35 5.43 -10.86 5.33
CA THR A 35 5.57 -9.83 4.30
C THR A 35 6.52 -8.72 4.75
N THR A 36 6.45 -8.33 6.02
CA THR A 36 7.39 -7.37 6.63
C THR A 36 8.81 -7.91 6.66
N ALA A 37 9.00 -9.18 7.02
CA ALA A 37 10.31 -9.82 6.99
C ALA A 37 10.89 -9.89 5.56
N ILE A 38 10.07 -10.25 4.57
CA ILE A 38 10.48 -10.27 3.15
C ILE A 38 10.87 -8.87 2.68
N ALA A 39 10.11 -7.83 3.05
CA ALA A 39 10.44 -6.45 2.70
C ALA A 39 11.78 -5.98 3.30
N ALA A 40 12.18 -6.51 4.44
CA ALA A 40 13.46 -6.20 5.08
C ALA A 40 14.65 -6.92 4.44
N LEU A 41 14.43 -8.12 3.87
CA LEU A 41 15.49 -8.97 3.31
C LEU A 41 15.68 -8.78 1.80
N ALA A 42 14.59 -8.61 1.05
CA ALA A 42 14.66 -8.51 -0.41
C ALA A 42 15.07 -7.09 -0.85
N PRO A 43 15.95 -6.96 -1.86
CA PRO A 43 16.31 -5.66 -2.40
C PRO A 43 15.10 -5.02 -3.08
N LYS A 44 15.09 -3.68 -3.14
CA LYS A 44 14.09 -2.92 -3.89
C LYS A 44 14.11 -3.37 -5.36
N GLY A 45 12.93 -3.58 -5.93
CA GLY A 45 12.78 -4.09 -7.30
C GLY A 45 12.30 -5.54 -7.32
N THR A 46 12.60 -6.25 -8.39
CA THR A 46 12.15 -7.63 -8.61
C THR A 46 13.30 -8.60 -8.41
N THR A 47 13.09 -9.61 -7.57
CA THR A 47 14.05 -10.68 -7.27
C THR A 47 13.37 -12.04 -7.47
N GLN A 48 14.05 -12.97 -8.13
CA GLN A 48 13.61 -14.36 -8.25
C GLN A 48 14.22 -15.17 -7.09
N VAL A 49 13.40 -15.92 -6.36
CA VAL A 49 13.83 -16.82 -5.29
C VAL A 49 13.21 -18.20 -5.52
N GLY A 50 14.02 -19.13 -6.05
CA GLY A 50 13.50 -20.43 -6.51
C GLY A 50 12.42 -20.24 -7.58
N ASP A 51 11.24 -20.80 -7.31
CA ASP A 51 10.08 -20.73 -8.22
C ASP A 51 9.24 -19.46 -8.05
N VAL A 52 9.57 -18.61 -7.08
CA VAL A 52 8.73 -17.47 -6.69
C VAL A 52 9.38 -16.15 -7.08
N LYS A 53 8.55 -15.24 -7.61
CA LYS A 53 8.95 -13.88 -8.00
C LYS A 53 8.52 -12.88 -6.94
N ILE A 54 9.49 -12.29 -6.25
CA ILE A 54 9.27 -11.27 -5.22
C ILE A 54 9.49 -9.89 -5.83
N THR A 55 8.54 -8.99 -5.69
CA THR A 55 8.66 -7.59 -6.11
C THR A 55 8.45 -6.67 -4.92
N VAL A 56 9.50 -5.95 -4.52
CA VAL A 56 9.44 -4.94 -3.45
C VAL A 56 9.39 -3.55 -4.09
N THR A 57 8.29 -2.84 -3.86
CA THR A 57 8.11 -1.46 -4.32
C THR A 57 7.99 -0.52 -3.13
N THR A 58 8.49 0.70 -3.28
CA THR A 58 8.30 1.75 -2.28
C THR A 58 7.51 2.87 -2.94
N PRO A 59 6.20 3.00 -2.67
CA PRO A 59 5.40 4.05 -3.26
C PRO A 59 5.89 5.40 -2.74
N GLY A 60 6.05 6.37 -3.64
CA GLY A 60 6.39 7.75 -3.30
C GLY A 60 5.21 8.67 -3.60
N THR A 61 4.86 9.55 -2.67
CA THR A 61 3.89 10.62 -2.91
C THR A 61 4.61 11.96 -2.96
N LEU A 62 4.26 12.80 -3.93
CA LEU A 62 4.83 14.14 -4.02
C LEU A 62 4.25 15.03 -2.92
N ASN A 63 5.12 15.74 -2.21
CA ASN A 63 4.77 16.71 -1.20
C ASN A 63 4.35 18.02 -1.86
N ILE A 64 3.04 18.13 -2.10
CA ILE A 64 2.38 19.28 -2.72
C ILE A 64 2.76 20.59 -2.02
N LYS A 65 2.77 20.62 -0.69
CA LYS A 65 3.08 21.84 0.07
C LYS A 65 4.52 22.29 -0.15
N ALA A 66 5.47 21.35 -0.13
CA ALA A 66 6.87 21.66 -0.37
C ALA A 66 7.11 22.10 -1.83
N LEU A 67 6.42 21.47 -2.79
CA LEU A 67 6.48 21.88 -4.18
C LEU A 67 5.87 23.27 -4.40
N THR A 68 4.76 23.61 -3.75
CA THR A 68 4.15 24.94 -3.86
C THR A 68 5.04 26.05 -3.26
N MET A 69 5.80 25.73 -2.21
CA MET A 69 6.79 26.66 -1.65
C MET A 69 8.02 26.83 -2.54
N ALA A 70 8.49 25.75 -3.17
CA ALA A 70 9.68 25.77 -4.02
C ALA A 70 9.40 26.29 -5.44
N TYR A 71 8.18 26.13 -5.94
CA TYR A 71 7.75 26.55 -7.26
C TYR A 71 6.46 27.37 -7.13
N PRO A 72 6.54 28.64 -6.73
CA PRO A 72 5.37 29.49 -6.59
C PRO A 72 4.67 29.72 -7.94
N TYR A 73 3.36 29.97 -7.90
CA TYR A 73 2.52 30.13 -9.10
C TYR A 73 3.01 31.26 -10.02
N ASP A 74 3.46 32.37 -9.44
CA ASP A 74 3.88 33.56 -10.20
C ASP A 74 5.11 33.29 -11.09
N GLU A 75 5.99 32.38 -10.67
CA GLU A 75 7.20 32.00 -11.41
C GLU A 75 6.98 30.78 -12.31
N HIS A 76 6.06 29.89 -11.91
CA HIS A 76 5.82 28.61 -12.57
C HIS A 76 4.33 28.32 -12.79
N PRO A 77 3.59 29.16 -13.55
CA PRO A 77 2.15 28.98 -13.73
C PRO A 77 1.81 27.69 -14.51
N ASP A 78 2.74 27.19 -15.32
CA ASP A 78 2.64 25.96 -16.09
C ASP A 78 2.50 24.70 -15.20
N LEU A 79 3.00 24.75 -13.97
CA LEU A 79 2.89 23.66 -13.01
C LEU A 79 1.51 23.60 -12.32
N TYR A 80 0.63 24.56 -12.59
CA TYR A 80 -0.64 24.73 -11.89
C TYR A 80 -1.83 24.65 -12.83
N THR A 81 -2.93 24.09 -12.33
CA THR A 81 -4.25 24.24 -12.93
C THR A 81 -5.09 25.16 -12.05
N HIS A 82 -5.73 24.59 -11.03
CA HIS A 82 -6.29 25.32 -9.88
C HIS A 82 -5.43 25.15 -8.61
N ARG A 83 -4.62 24.09 -8.60
CA ARG A 83 -3.59 23.76 -7.60
C ARG A 83 -2.39 23.19 -8.34
N ILE A 84 -1.26 23.03 -7.66
CA ILE A 84 -0.10 22.41 -8.26
C ILE A 84 -0.45 21.00 -8.78
N SER A 85 -0.18 20.77 -10.06
CA SER A 85 -0.50 19.55 -10.76
C SER A 85 0.69 18.60 -10.66
N THR A 86 0.51 17.47 -9.96
CA THR A 86 1.55 16.44 -9.86
C THR A 86 1.92 15.83 -11.22
N LYS A 87 1.01 15.89 -12.19
CA LYS A 87 1.27 15.50 -13.57
C LYS A 87 2.20 16.51 -14.25
N ALA A 88 1.86 17.80 -14.22
CA ALA A 88 2.69 18.85 -14.81
C ALA A 88 4.09 18.87 -14.17
N VAL A 89 4.15 18.75 -12.84
CA VAL A 89 5.40 18.60 -12.10
C VAL A 89 6.25 17.43 -12.58
N ARG A 90 5.65 16.27 -12.87
CA ARG A 90 6.39 15.10 -13.39
C ARG A 90 6.81 15.22 -14.85
N ASP A 91 6.01 15.92 -15.64
CA ASP A 91 6.24 16.10 -17.08
C ASP A 91 7.29 17.21 -17.32
N THR A 92 7.33 18.23 -16.47
CA THR A 92 8.23 19.40 -16.60
C THR A 92 9.53 19.27 -15.80
N LEU A 93 9.48 18.73 -14.57
CA LEU A 93 10.67 18.64 -13.70
C LEU A 93 11.39 17.31 -13.89
N ALA A 94 12.73 17.38 -13.87
CA ALA A 94 13.56 16.19 -13.96
C ALA A 94 13.35 15.25 -12.76
N PRO A 95 13.37 13.92 -12.95
CA PRO A 95 13.08 12.95 -11.89
C PRO A 95 13.96 13.08 -10.64
N ASN A 96 15.20 13.51 -10.81
CA ASN A 96 16.14 13.76 -9.72
C ASN A 96 15.67 14.89 -8.79
N ALA A 97 15.15 15.99 -9.34
CA ALA A 97 14.62 17.12 -8.57
C ALA A 97 13.38 16.71 -7.74
N LEU A 98 12.56 15.80 -8.27
CA LEU A 98 11.36 15.28 -7.60
C LEU A 98 11.68 14.42 -6.38
N THR A 99 12.87 13.81 -6.32
CA THR A 99 13.29 12.95 -5.19
C THR A 99 13.22 13.69 -3.86
N SER A 100 13.67 14.95 -3.84
CA SER A 100 13.68 15.82 -2.65
C SER A 100 12.27 16.20 -2.18
N PHE A 101 11.28 16.13 -3.07
CA PHE A 101 9.87 16.41 -2.76
C PHE A 101 9.04 15.14 -2.59
N THR A 102 9.65 13.96 -2.70
CA THR A 102 8.93 12.69 -2.60
C THR A 102 8.94 12.20 -1.16
N ARG A 103 7.74 12.08 -0.58
CA ARG A 103 7.53 11.37 0.68
C ARG A 103 7.47 9.88 0.38
N THR A 104 8.49 9.17 0.83
CA THR A 104 8.57 7.71 0.76
C THR A 104 7.53 7.08 1.67
N GLY A 105 6.67 6.21 1.10
CA GLY A 105 5.73 5.39 1.84
C GLY A 105 6.34 4.05 2.28
N SER A 106 5.55 3.21 2.94
CA SER A 106 6.01 1.89 3.39
C SER A 106 6.26 0.94 2.20
N PRO A 107 7.31 0.10 2.26
CA PRO A 107 7.55 -0.93 1.27
C PRO A 107 6.32 -1.84 1.10
N ARG A 108 6.03 -2.21 -0.14
CA ARG A 108 5.00 -3.17 -0.52
C ARG A 108 5.65 -4.35 -1.23
N VAL A 109 5.35 -5.54 -0.75
CA VAL A 109 5.81 -6.79 -1.36
C VAL A 109 4.68 -7.38 -2.19
N THR A 110 4.98 -7.79 -3.41
CA THR A 110 4.11 -8.60 -4.26
C THR A 110 4.84 -9.89 -4.57
N ILE A 111 4.19 -11.01 -4.29
CA ILE A 111 4.72 -12.36 -4.50
C ILE A 111 3.87 -13.00 -5.59
N LYS A 112 4.51 -13.53 -6.64
CA LYS A 112 3.87 -14.22 -7.77
C LYS A 112 4.55 -15.55 -8.05
#